data_AF-A0A7C1CNK1-F1
#
_entry.id   AF-A0A7C1CNK1-F1
#
_cell.length_a   1.000
_cell.length_b   1.000
_cell.length_c   1.000
_cell.angle_alpha   90.00
_cell.angle_beta   90.00
_cell.angle_gamma   90.00
#
_symmetry.space_group_name_H-M   'P 1'
#
loop_
_entity.id
_entity.type
_entity.pdbx_description
1 polymer ?
#
loop_
_entity_poly.entity_id
_entity_poly.type
_entity_poly.pdbx_seq_one_letter_code
_entity_poly.pdbx_strand_id
1 'polypeptide(L)'
;FRGAVSKEKWVDTMQSLRKPLGKNISREARSLRYRTAMPGAPDGEYVVIQYRASFENKKSAVETITPMRDDDGTWRVSGYFMK
;
A
#
# COMPACT_ATOMS: atom_id res chain seq x y z
N PHE A 1 6.40 -3.63 -13.01
CA PHE A 1 5.89 -2.93 -11.81
C PHE A 1 6.17 -1.41 -11.84
N ARG A 2 7.40 -0.94 -12.11
CA ARG A 2 7.77 0.50 -12.24
C ARG A 2 7.15 1.29 -13.41
N GLY A 3 5.98 0.92 -13.92
CA GLY A 3 5.43 1.52 -15.16
C GLY A 3 3.91 1.60 -15.27
N ALA A 4 3.15 1.16 -14.26
CA ALA A 4 1.69 1.22 -14.33
C ALA A 4 1.15 2.66 -14.11
N VAL A 5 1.85 3.46 -13.32
CA VAL A 5 1.48 4.83 -12.95
C VAL A 5 2.76 5.65 -12.80
N SER A 6 2.80 6.88 -13.34
CA SER A 6 3.95 7.78 -13.10
C SER A 6 4.03 8.16 -11.62
N LYS A 7 5.21 8.60 -11.16
CA LYS A 7 5.40 9.02 -9.76
C LYS A 7 4.43 10.15 -9.39
N GLU A 8 4.23 11.10 -10.30
CA GLU A 8 3.36 12.26 -10.13
C GLU A 8 1.92 11.81 -9.96
N LYS A 9 1.42 10.98 -10.90
CA LYS A 9 0.06 10.44 -10.83
C LYS A 9 -0.16 9.58 -9.58
N TRP A 10 0.85 8.86 -9.13
CA TRP A 10 0.81 8.11 -7.87
C TRP A 10 0.67 9.05 -6.67
N VAL A 11 1.50 10.09 -6.58
CA VAL A 11 1.45 11.10 -5.51
C VAL A 11 0.09 11.79 -5.50
N ASP A 12 -0.41 12.23 -6.65
CA ASP A 12 -1.71 12.89 -6.77
C ASP A 12 -2.85 11.96 -6.30
N THR A 13 -2.86 10.72 -6.77
CA THR A 13 -3.85 9.72 -6.34
C THR A 13 -3.82 9.52 -4.82
N MET A 14 -2.62 9.39 -4.24
CA MET A 14 -2.44 9.22 -2.81
C MET A 14 -2.91 10.44 -2.01
N GLN A 15 -2.64 11.64 -2.51
CA GLN A 15 -3.10 12.88 -1.89
C GLN A 15 -4.62 12.99 -1.96
N SER A 16 -5.24 12.74 -3.10
CA SER A 16 -6.70 12.76 -3.25
C SER A 16 -7.41 11.75 -2.35
N LEU A 17 -6.82 10.56 -2.16
CA LEU A 17 -7.36 9.54 -1.26
C LEU A 17 -7.22 9.91 0.22
N ARG A 18 -6.08 10.51 0.62
CA ARG A 18 -5.77 10.79 2.03
C ARG A 18 -6.30 12.14 2.54
N LYS A 19 -6.35 13.17 1.69
CA LYS A 19 -6.84 14.51 2.06
C LYS A 19 -8.23 14.51 2.73
N PRO A 20 -9.26 13.79 2.24
CA PRO A 20 -10.56 13.78 2.90
C PRO A 20 -10.56 13.04 4.24
N LEU A 21 -9.59 12.16 4.51
CA LEU A 21 -9.53 11.42 5.78
C LEU A 21 -9.12 12.29 6.97
N GLY A 22 -8.44 13.41 6.72
CA GLY A 22 -7.86 14.24 7.77
C GLY A 22 -6.59 13.62 8.37
N LYS A 23 -6.17 14.08 9.55
CA LYS A 23 -4.95 13.58 10.19
C LYS A 23 -5.08 12.10 10.55
N ASN A 24 -3.97 11.37 10.43
CA ASN A 24 -3.85 10.01 10.93
C ASN A 24 -3.76 10.05 12.47
N ILE A 25 -4.65 9.35 13.15
CA ILE A 25 -4.72 9.24 14.61
C ILE A 25 -3.97 8.00 15.08
N SER A 26 -4.17 6.86 14.42
CA SER A 26 -3.49 5.61 14.74
C SER A 26 -3.30 4.74 13.51
N ARG A 27 -2.28 3.89 13.56
CA ARG A 27 -1.95 2.93 12.51
C ARG A 27 -1.22 1.73 13.11
N GLU A 28 -1.86 0.58 13.06
CA GLU A 28 -1.37 -0.65 13.68
C GLU A 28 -1.30 -1.78 12.67
N ALA A 29 -0.16 -2.48 12.62
CA ALA A 29 0.02 -3.62 11.75
C ALA A 29 -0.84 -4.79 12.25
N ARG A 30 -1.67 -5.33 11.36
CA ARG A 30 -2.57 -6.45 11.66
C ARG A 30 -2.02 -7.78 11.16
N SER A 31 -1.40 -7.79 9.98
CA SER A 31 -0.82 -9.01 9.41
C SER A 31 0.22 -8.70 8.35
N LEU A 32 1.19 -9.59 8.23
CA LEU A 32 2.17 -9.63 7.16
C LEU A 32 2.10 -11.02 6.53
N ARG A 33 1.96 -11.08 5.20
CA ARG A 33 1.87 -12.35 4.47
C ARG A 33 2.84 -12.35 3.30
N TYR A 34 3.86 -13.20 3.37
CA TYR A 34 4.77 -13.42 2.26
C TYR A 34 4.09 -14.22 1.14
N ARG A 35 4.36 -13.86 -0.12
CA ARG A 35 3.85 -14.55 -1.31
C ARG A 35 4.91 -14.51 -2.41
N THR A 36 4.95 -15.55 -3.22
CA THR A 36 5.81 -15.62 -4.43
C THR A 36 5.05 -15.34 -5.73
N ALA A 37 3.72 -15.25 -5.65
CA ALA A 37 2.83 -14.97 -6.77
C ALA A 37 1.60 -14.18 -6.32
N MET A 38 1.10 -13.29 -7.19
CA MET A 38 -0.05 -12.42 -6.95
C MET A 38 -0.96 -12.36 -8.20
N PRO A 39 -2.30 -12.38 -8.06
CA PRO A 39 -3.19 -12.27 -9.21
C PRO A 39 -2.94 -10.97 -10.01
N GLY A 40 -2.70 -11.10 -11.31
CA GLY A 40 -2.49 -9.95 -12.20
C GLY A 40 -1.15 -9.23 -12.05
N ALA A 41 -0.20 -9.80 -11.29
CA ALA A 41 1.17 -9.31 -11.17
C ALA A 41 2.16 -10.39 -11.63
N PRO A 42 3.40 -10.03 -12.00
CA PRO A 42 4.46 -10.99 -12.29
C PRO A 42 4.78 -11.90 -11.09
N ASP A 43 5.49 -12.99 -11.34
CA ASP A 43 6.08 -13.78 -10.26
C ASP A 43 7.19 -12.98 -9.58
N GLY A 44 7.37 -13.19 -8.26
CA GLY A 44 8.39 -12.51 -7.48
C GLY A 44 8.09 -12.50 -5.99
N GLU A 45 8.99 -11.95 -5.18
CA GLU A 45 8.81 -11.92 -3.73
C GLU A 45 7.93 -10.73 -3.31
N TYR A 46 6.81 -11.01 -2.66
CA TYR A 46 5.85 -10.03 -2.17
C TYR A 46 5.63 -10.16 -0.68
N VAL A 47 5.33 -9.04 -0.03
CA VAL A 47 4.74 -9.04 1.31
C VAL A 47 3.42 -8.29 1.25
N VAL A 48 2.31 -8.92 1.62
CA VAL A 48 1.02 -8.23 1.79
C VAL A 48 0.89 -7.82 3.25
N ILE A 49 0.94 -6.51 3.50
CA ILE A 49 0.83 -5.93 4.83
C ILE A 49 -0.55 -5.30 4.98
N GLN A 50 -1.28 -5.67 6.02
CA GLN A 50 -2.54 -5.02 6.38
C GLN A 50 -2.37 -4.23 7.67
N TYR A 51 -2.84 -3.00 7.67
CA TYR A 51 -2.94 -2.13 8.83
C TYR A 51 -4.40 -1.83 9.15
N ARG A 52 -4.70 -1.70 10.44
CA ARG A 52 -5.86 -0.95 10.91
C ARG A 52 -5.43 0.48 11.14
N ALA A 53 -6.15 1.43 10.56
CA ALA A 53 -5.87 2.85 10.71
C ALA A 53 -7.11 3.61 11.14
N SER A 54 -6.90 4.69 11.89
CA SER A 54 -7.92 5.66 12.26
C SER A 54 -7.47 7.05 11.83
N PHE A 55 -8.41 7.83 11.33
CA PHE A 55 -8.20 9.20 10.88
C PHE A 55 -9.30 10.10 11.46
N GLU A 56 -9.05 11.41 11.48
CA GLU A 56 -10.00 12.43 11.98
C GLU A 56 -11.42 12.24 11.40
N ASN A 57 -11.52 12.06 10.08
CA ASN A 57 -12.80 11.93 9.38
C ASN A 57 -13.17 10.47 9.04
N LYS A 58 -12.34 9.49 9.43
CA LYS A 58 -12.60 8.06 9.20
C LYS A 58 -12.01 7.22 10.33
N LYS A 59 -12.83 6.94 11.34
CA LYS A 59 -12.43 6.22 12.57
C LYS A 59 -11.97 4.78 12.35
N SER A 60 -12.32 4.17 11.23
CA SER A 60 -11.90 2.81 10.89
C SER A 60 -11.61 2.70 9.40
N ALA A 61 -10.34 2.44 9.09
CA ALA A 61 -9.86 2.17 7.75
C ALA A 61 -8.99 0.91 7.75
N VAL A 62 -9.04 0.17 6.65
CA VAL A 62 -8.10 -0.93 6.40
C VAL A 62 -7.17 -0.49 5.28
N GLU A 63 -5.89 -0.33 5.62
CA GLU A 63 -4.84 -0.01 4.67
C GLU A 63 -4.08 -1.29 4.32
N THR A 64 -3.94 -1.57 3.03
CA THR A 64 -3.16 -2.68 2.50
C THR A 64 -2.00 -2.14 1.68
N ILE A 65 -0.79 -2.50 2.08
CA ILE A 65 0.45 -2.16 1.35
C ILE A 65 1.07 -3.46 0.89
N THR A 66 1.43 -3.52 -0.39
CA THR A 66 2.06 -4.72 -0.98
C THR A 66 3.45 -4.36 -1.49
N PRO A 67 4.53 -4.45 -0.70
CA PRO A 67 5.88 -4.37 -1.25
C PRO A 67 6.22 -5.59 -2.11
N MET A 68 7.01 -5.35 -3.14
CA MET A 68 7.68 -6.37 -3.96
C MET A 68 9.19 -6.16 -3.83
N ARG A 69 9.95 -7.25 -3.80
CA ARG A 69 11.41 -7.20 -3.89
C ARG A 69 11.79 -7.01 -5.35
N ASP A 70 12.45 -5.90 -5.66
CA ASP A 70 13.05 -5.66 -6.98
C ASP A 70 14.34 -6.51 -7.13
N ASP A 71 14.84 -6.61 -8.36
CA ASP A 71 16.04 -7.39 -8.72
C ASP A 71 17.31 -6.94 -7.99
N ASP A 72 17.35 -5.67 -7.55
CA ASP A 72 18.43 -5.11 -6.70
C ASP A 72 18.32 -5.52 -5.22
N GLY A 73 17.40 -6.43 -4.90
CA GLY A 73 17.14 -6.94 -3.57
C GLY A 73 16.37 -5.97 -2.66
N THR A 74 16.04 -4.77 -3.13
CA THR A 74 15.34 -3.74 -2.34
C THR A 74 13.83 -3.91 -2.42
N TRP A 75 13.16 -3.82 -1.27
CA TRP A 75 11.70 -3.82 -1.20
C TRP A 75 11.14 -2.45 -1.59
N ARG A 76 10.24 -2.43 -2.57
CA ARG A 76 9.53 -1.21 -3.00
C ARG A 76 8.04 -1.45 -3.03
N VAL A 77 7.26 -0.41 -2.70
CA VAL A 77 5.80 -0.53 -2.64
C VAL A 77 5.26 -0.81 -4.04
N SER A 78 4.64 -1.98 -4.21
CA SER A 78 4.03 -2.44 -5.46
C SER A 78 2.52 -2.24 -5.59
N GLY A 79 1.86 -2.08 -4.45
CA GLY A 79 0.44 -1.77 -4.40
C GLY A 79 0.11 -1.04 -3.11
N TYR A 80 -0.85 -0.15 -3.20
CA TYR A 80 -1.44 0.56 -2.08
C TYR A 80 -2.94 0.59 -2.26
N PHE A 81 -3.66 0.18 -1.22
CA PHE A 81 -5.11 0.18 -1.21
C PHE A 81 -5.62 0.58 0.17
N MET A 82 -6.71 1.35 0.20
CA MET A 82 -7.31 1.82 1.43
C MET A 82 -8.84 1.73 1.33
N LYS A 83 -9.46 1.07 2.31
CA LYS A 83 -10.93 0.90 2.42
C LYS A 83 -11.47 1.58 3.65
#